data_AF-A0A5K1HQ78-F1
#
_entry.id   AF-A0A5K1HQ78-F1
#
_cell.length_a   1.000
_cell.length_b   1.000
_cell.length_c   1.000
_cell.angle_alpha   90.00
_cell.angle_beta   90.00
_cell.angle_gamma   90.00
#
_symmetry.space_group_name_H-M   'P 1'
#
loop_
_entity.id
_entity.type
_entity.pdbx_description
1 polymer ?
#
loop_
_entity_poly.entity_id
_entity_poly.type
_entity_poly.pdbx_seq_one_letter_code
_entity_poly.pdbx_strand_id
1 'polypeptide(L)' 'NTSTNFFHLHLISDSTGETLITVARAAAAQYESIEPIEHIHPLVRVDRHLDKALVEIEQFPGIVLYTLVNPELAARLE' A
#
# COMPACT_ATOMS: atom_id res chain seq x y z
N ASN A 1 -11.57 21.19 17.93
CA ASN A 1 -10.77 21.35 16.69
C ASN A 1 -9.88 20.12 16.60
N THR A 2 -10.43 19.00 16.16
CA THR A 2 -9.68 17.75 15.99
C THR A 2 -9.16 17.74 14.56
N SER A 3 -7.89 18.12 14.39
CA SER A 3 -7.21 18.03 13.11
C SER A 3 -6.94 16.55 12.81
N THR A 4 -7.74 15.93 11.96
CA THR A 4 -7.45 14.58 11.45
C THR A 4 -6.19 14.66 10.60
N ASN A 5 -5.17 13.86 10.93
CA ASN A 5 -3.93 13.82 10.16
C ASN A 5 -4.04 12.74 9.07
N PHE A 6 -3.67 13.06 7.84
CA PHE A 6 -3.72 12.11 6.72
C PHE A 6 -2.33 11.60 6.37
N PHE A 7 -2.24 10.36 5.90
CA PHE A 7 -1.03 9.80 5.30
C PHE A 7 -1.40 8.88 4.15
N HIS A 8 -0.49 8.73 3.18
CA HIS A 8 -0.68 7.77 2.09
C HIS A 8 -0.29 6.36 2.51
N LEU A 9 -1.15 5.39 2.19
CA LEU A 9 -0.92 3.97 2.44
C LEU A 9 -1.08 3.20 1.12
N HIS A 10 0.02 2.69 0.59
CA HIS A 10 0.06 1.91 -0.64
C HIS A 10 -0.04 0.42 -0.31
N LEU A 11 -1.03 -0.26 -0.89
CA LEU A 11 -1.31 -1.69 -0.70
C LEU A 11 -0.98 -2.44 -1.99
N ILE A 12 0.16 -3.13 -2.02
CA ILE A 12 0.70 -3.79 -3.22
C ILE A 12 0.54 -5.31 -3.12
N SER A 13 -0.26 -5.92 -3.99
CA SER A 13 -0.53 -7.36 -3.93
C SER A 13 -0.37 -8.03 -5.30
N ASP A 14 0.24 -9.22 -5.34
CA ASP A 14 0.24 -10.09 -6.52
C ASP A 14 -1.15 -10.75 -6.79
N SER A 15 -2.04 -10.68 -5.80
CA SER A 15 -3.41 -11.22 -5.80
C SER A 15 -4.44 -10.07 -5.87
N THR A 16 -5.55 -10.16 -5.13
CA THR A 16 -6.60 -9.14 -5.10
C THR A 16 -6.34 -8.00 -4.10
N GLY A 17 -5.45 -8.19 -3.13
CA GLY A 17 -5.16 -7.18 -2.09
C GLY A 17 -6.13 -7.16 -0.90
N GLU A 18 -7.14 -8.04 -0.85
CA GLU A 18 -8.14 -8.06 0.23
C GLU A 18 -7.53 -8.34 1.62
N THR A 19 -6.50 -9.18 1.67
CA THR A 19 -5.73 -9.43 2.90
C THR A 19 -5.07 -8.15 3.41
N LEU A 20 -4.42 -7.39 2.53
CA LEU A 20 -3.77 -6.13 2.89
C LEU A 20 -4.79 -5.10 3.38
N ILE A 21 -5.95 -4.99 2.72
CA ILE A 21 -7.02 -4.08 3.14
C ILE A 21 -7.51 -4.43 4.55
N THR A 22 -7.73 -5.72 4.82
CA THR A 22 -8.17 -6.16 6.15
C THR A 22 -7.15 -5.83 7.22
N VAL A 23 -5.86 -6.11 6.95
CA VAL A 23 -4.75 -5.80 7.87
C VAL A 23 -4.60 -4.30 8.07
N ALA A 24 -4.64 -3.51 7.00
CA ALA A 24 -4.54 -2.05 7.03
C ALA A 24 -5.64 -1.44 7.89
N ARG A 25 -6.90 -1.88 7.71
CA ARG A 25 -8.03 -1.42 8.52
C ARG A 25 -7.92 -1.82 9.98
N ALA A 26 -7.50 -3.05 10.26
CA ALA A 26 -7.29 -3.52 11.63
C ALA A 26 -6.19 -2.71 12.34
N ALA A 27 -5.11 -2.38 11.62
CA ALA A 27 -4.04 -1.52 12.13
C ALA A 27 -4.51 -0.07 12.33
N ALA A 28 -5.20 0.51 11.34
CA ALA A 28 -5.72 1.87 11.40
C ALA A 28 -6.71 2.08 12.56
N ALA A 29 -7.50 1.05 12.90
CA ALA A 29 -8.40 1.08 14.06
C ALA A 29 -7.68 1.30 15.41
N GLN A 30 -6.36 1.12 15.48
CA GLN A 30 -5.56 1.43 16.68
C GLN A 30 -5.18 2.92 16.80
N TYR A 31 -5.46 3.74 15.78
CA TYR A 31 -5.03 5.13 15.70
C TYR A 31 -6.21 6.07 15.41
N GLU A 32 -6.89 6.53 16.47
CA GLU A 32 -8.15 7.30 16.37
C GLU A 32 -8.04 8.69 15.71
N SER A 33 -6.82 9.25 15.56
CA SER A 33 -6.62 10.62 15.05
C SER A 33 -5.91 10.67 13.68
N ILE A 34 -5.77 9.54 13.01
CA ILE A 34 -5.05 9.42 11.75
C ILE A 34 -5.88 8.62 10.74
N GLU A 35 -6.10 9.18 9.56
CA GLU A 35 -6.82 8.51 8.47
C GLU A 35 -5.89 8.20 7.28
N PRO A 36 -5.81 6.93 6.82
CA PRO A 36 -5.05 6.59 5.64
C PRO A 36 -5.78 6.98 4.36
N ILE A 37 -5.03 7.51 3.40
CA ILE A 37 -5.43 7.59 1.99
C ILE A 37 -4.91 6.30 1.34
N GLU A 38 -5.82 5.35 1.10
CA GLU A 38 -5.50 4.04 0.55
C GLU A 38 -5.28 4.10 -0.97
N HIS A 39 -4.13 3.61 -1.43
CA HIS A 39 -3.81 3.38 -2.85
C HIS A 39 -3.65 1.87 -3.05
N ILE A 40 -4.52 1.25 -3.86
CA ILE A 40 -4.57 -0.22 -3.99
C ILE A 40 -4.00 -0.62 -5.35
N HIS A 41 -2.97 -1.45 -5.34
CA HIS A 41 -2.32 -2.00 -6.53
C HIS A 41 -2.48 -3.53 -6.54
N PRO A 42 -3.60 -4.05 -7.07
CA PRO A 42 -3.82 -5.48 -7.18
C PRO A 42 -3.10 -6.05 -8.42
N LEU A 43 -2.94 -7.37 -8.45
CA LEU A 43 -2.41 -8.12 -9.58
C LEU A 43 -0.99 -7.69 -10.02
N VAL A 44 -0.14 -7.27 -9.09
CA VAL A 44 1.26 -6.91 -9.33
C VAL A 44 2.10 -8.18 -9.47
N ARG A 45 2.17 -8.68 -10.71
CA ARG A 45 2.81 -9.97 -11.06
C ARG A 45 3.99 -9.85 -12.01
N VAL A 46 4.21 -8.67 -12.56
CA VAL A 46 5.26 -8.37 -13.54
C VAL A 46 5.81 -6.97 -13.29
N ASP A 47 7.04 -6.72 -13.75
CA ASP A 47 7.76 -5.45 -13.57
C ASP A 47 6.92 -4.24 -13.97
N ARG A 48 6.22 -4.30 -15.11
CA ARG A 48 5.40 -3.19 -15.60
C ARG A 48 4.26 -2.79 -14.64
N HIS A 49 3.74 -3.74 -13.85
CA HIS A 49 2.70 -3.43 -12.85
C HIS A 49 3.33 -2.78 -11.63
N LEU A 50 4.51 -3.26 -11.22
CA LEU A 50 5.27 -2.65 -10.12
C LEU A 50 5.71 -1.23 -10.48
N ASP A 51 6.17 -1.00 -11.71
CA ASP A 51 6.59 0.33 -12.18
C ASP A 51 5.48 1.38 -12.03
N LYS A 52 4.22 1.00 -12.29
CA LYS A 52 3.08 1.89 -12.09
C LYS A 52 2.85 2.23 -10.62
N ALA A 53 2.98 1.24 -9.74
CA ALA A 53 2.86 1.45 -8.30
C ALA A 53 4.00 2.36 -7.79
N LEU A 54 5.23 2.15 -8.26
CA LEU A 54 6.38 2.99 -7.91
C LEU A 54 6.19 4.45 -8.33
N VAL A 55 5.68 4.71 -9.53
CA VAL A 55 5.35 6.08 -9.97
C VAL A 55 4.32 6.73 -9.04
N GLU A 56 3.30 5.99 -8.61
CA GLU A 56 2.28 6.52 -7.69
C GLU A 56 2.83 6.74 -6.27
N ILE A 57 3.74 5.87 -5.80
CA ILE A 57 4.48 6.05 -4.54
C ILE A 57 5.36 7.30 -4.60
N GLU A 58 6.09 7.51 -5.70
CA GLU A 58 6.93 8.71 -5.89
C GLU A 58 6.09 9.99 -5.91
N GLN A 59 4.92 9.94 -6.55
CA GLN A 59 3.99 11.07 -6.61
C GLN A 59 3.32 11.35 -5.25
N PHE A 60 2.98 10.30 -4.50
CA PHE A 60 2.32 10.38 -3.20
C PHE A 60 3.08 9.57 -2.15
N PRO A 61 4.21 10.08 -1.63
CA PRO A 61 5.05 9.35 -0.68
C PRO A 61 4.26 8.91 0.56
N GLY A 62 4.45 7.66 0.97
CA GLY A 62 3.66 7.05 2.03
C GLY A 62 4.20 5.69 2.50
N ILE A 63 3.45 5.06 3.40
CA ILE A 63 3.75 3.71 3.89
C ILE A 63 3.38 2.71 2.79
N VAL A 64 4.19 1.67 2.63
CA VAL A 64 3.91 0.55 1.71
C VAL A 64 3.67 -0.71 2.53
N LEU A 65 2.52 -1.34 2.34
CA LEU A 65 2.23 -2.71 2.78
C LEU A 65 2.12 -3.59 1.55
N TYR A 66 2.81 -4.73 1.54
CA TYR A 66 2.82 -5.58 0.36
C TYR A 66 2.69 -7.07 0.67
N THR A 67 2.10 -7.80 -0.28
CA THR A 67 2.12 -9.26 -0.36
C THR A 67 2.58 -9.64 -1.78
N LEU A 68 3.86 -9.96 -1.93
CA LEU A 68 4.46 -10.36 -3.21
C LEU A 68 5.15 -11.70 -3.02
N VAL A 69 4.68 -12.74 -3.71
CA VAL A 69 5.32 -14.07 -3.66
C VAL A 69 6.59 -14.11 -4.51
N ASN A 70 6.69 -13.29 -5.55
CA ASN A 70 7.89 -13.19 -6.38
C ASN A 70 8.99 -12.39 -5.64
N PRO A 71 10.13 -13.02 -5.28
CA PRO A 71 11.20 -12.35 -4.55
C PRO A 71 11.89 -11.24 -5.35
N GLU A 72 11.93 -11.33 -6.68
CA GLU A 72 12.52 -10.28 -7.52
C GLU A 72 11.67 -9.00 -7.49
N LEU A 73 10.34 -9.15 -7.53
CA LEU A 73 9.43 -7.99 -7.41
C LEU A 73 9.45 -7.39 -6.00
N ALA A 74 9.54 -8.23 -4.97
CA ALA A 74 9.67 -7.76 -3.59
C ALA A 74 10.99 -6.98 -3.39
N ALA A 75 12.12 -7.52 -3.86
CA ALA A 75 13.42 -6.86 -3.76
C ALA A 75 13.52 -5.56 -4.55
N ARG A 76 12.74 -5.38 -5.62
CA ARG A 76 12.63 -4.12 -6.35
C ARG A 76 11.80 -3.06 -5.63
N LEU A 77 10.91 -3.48 -4.73
CA LEU A 77 10.02 -2.60 -3.97
C LEU A 77 10.69 -2.11 -2.67
N GLU A 78 11.54 -2.92 -2.06
CA GLU A 78 12.31 -2.63 -0.82
C GLU A 78 13.49 -1.67 -1.04
#